data_AF-A0A378VL86-F1
#
_entry.id   AF-A0A378VL86-F1
#
_cell.length_a   1.000
_cell.length_b   1.000
_cell.length_c   1.000
_cell.angle_alpha   90.00
_cell.angle_beta   90.00
_cell.angle_gamma   90.00
#
_symmetry.space_group_name_H-M   'P 1'
#
loop_
_entity.id
_entity.type
_entity.pdbx_description
1 polymer ?
#
loop_
_entity_poly.entity_id
_entity_poly.type
_entity_poly.pdbx_seq_one_letter_code
_entity_poly.pdbx_strand_id
1 'polypeptide(L)'
;MKAKILTSVALLACSGSLFAQTLATVNGQKIDSSVIDAQVAAFRAENSSAEDSPQLRRALLNQEITHTVVAQEVKRLKLDRSAEFKDMLAKLRAEAEKSGDDKKPSFKTVWQAVEYGLNGRAYALHIAKTQPVSEQDAKAAYDNIRGFYKGTQEVQLGEILTDKEDNAKKAVAGLKAKKGFDAVLKQYSLNDHTKQTGKPDGYVPLKDLEQGVPPLYQAIKDLKKGEFTATPLKNGDFYGVYYVNDRREVKVPSFDEMKEQLTGDLQAERIDRAVGALLDKADIKPAE
;
A
#
# COMPACT_ATOMS: atom_id res chain seq x y z
N MET A 1 46.27 51.48 31.03
CA MET A 1 46.98 51.25 29.75
C MET A 1 46.11 50.32 28.91
N LYS A 2 45.36 50.89 27.95
CA LYS A 2 45.56 50.82 26.49
C LYS A 2 44.73 49.70 25.84
N ALA A 3 43.69 50.15 25.14
CA ALA A 3 42.87 49.41 24.19
C ALA A 3 43.67 48.95 22.95
N LYS A 4 43.12 47.97 22.21
CA LYS A 4 43.13 47.81 20.72
C LYS A 4 42.23 46.60 20.36
N ILE A 5 41.02 46.83 19.81
CA ILE A 5 40.63 46.96 18.39
C ILE A 5 40.35 45.61 17.70
N LEU A 6 39.14 45.57 17.13
CA LEU A 6 38.51 44.61 16.21
C LEU A 6 39.45 43.89 15.22
N THR A 7 39.10 42.64 14.89
CA THR A 7 38.98 42.24 13.47
C THR A 7 37.92 41.16 13.31
N SER A 8 36.76 41.57 12.79
CA SER A 8 35.73 40.68 12.25
C SER A 8 36.24 40.09 10.94
N VAL A 9 36.42 38.78 10.87
CA VAL A 9 36.51 38.08 9.56
C VAL A 9 35.10 37.61 9.23
N ALA A 10 34.40 38.44 8.46
CA ALA A 10 33.28 38.01 7.66
C ALA A 10 33.82 36.99 6.64
N LEU A 11 33.65 35.70 6.90
CA LEU A 11 33.78 34.70 5.85
C LEU A 11 32.66 34.93 4.86
N LEU A 12 33.05 35.23 3.63
CA LEU A 12 32.19 35.44 2.48
C LEU A 12 31.12 34.34 2.44
N ALA A 13 29.86 34.76 2.43
CA ALA A 13 28.78 33.98 1.87
C ALA A 13 29.18 33.60 0.44
N CYS A 14 29.50 32.33 0.21
CA CYS A 14 29.41 31.77 -1.13
C CYS A 14 27.94 31.90 -1.54
N SER A 15 27.65 32.88 -2.38
CA SER A 15 26.42 32.98 -3.14
C SER A 15 26.36 31.81 -4.12
N GLY A 16 26.20 30.59 -3.60
CA GLY A 16 25.83 29.42 -4.39
C GLY A 16 24.47 29.74 -5.00
N SER A 17 24.42 29.79 -6.32
CA SER A 17 23.20 30.13 -7.04
C SER A 17 22.08 29.17 -6.62
N LEU A 18 20.94 29.73 -6.22
CA LEU A 18 19.68 29.05 -5.91
C LEU A 18 19.03 28.43 -7.18
N PHE A 19 19.78 27.68 -7.97
CA PHE A 19 19.24 26.94 -9.11
C PHE A 19 18.85 25.54 -8.67
N ALA A 20 17.67 25.08 -9.11
CA ALA A 20 17.21 23.72 -8.87
C ALA A 20 18.23 22.73 -9.46
N GLN A 21 18.67 21.76 -8.66
CA GLN A 21 19.59 20.71 -9.10
C GLN A 21 18.78 19.67 -9.87
N THR A 22 19.25 19.24 -11.04
CA THR A 22 18.66 18.07 -11.70
C THR A 22 18.87 16.86 -10.78
N LEU A 23 17.84 16.05 -10.56
CA LEU A 23 17.91 14.84 -9.74
C LEU A 23 17.97 13.57 -10.60
N ALA A 24 17.28 13.57 -11.74
CA ALA A 24 17.30 12.49 -12.70
C ALA A 24 16.95 13.01 -14.11
N THR A 25 17.25 12.21 -15.13
CA THR A 25 16.71 12.39 -16.48
C THR A 25 15.95 11.15 -16.91
N VAL A 26 14.79 11.33 -17.54
CA VAL A 26 13.94 10.26 -18.08
C VAL A 26 13.76 10.48 -19.58
N ASN A 27 14.38 9.64 -20.41
CA ASN A 27 14.42 9.81 -21.87
C ASN A 27 14.89 11.21 -22.28
N GLY A 28 15.89 11.75 -21.57
CA GLY A 28 16.45 13.09 -21.77
C GLY A 28 15.65 14.24 -21.13
N GLN A 29 14.45 13.98 -20.58
CA GLN A 29 13.69 14.98 -19.82
C GLN A 29 14.22 15.07 -18.39
N LYS A 30 14.63 16.26 -17.96
CA LYS A 30 15.13 16.51 -16.60
C LYS A 30 14.00 16.51 -15.57
N ILE A 31 14.27 15.94 -14.41
CA ILE A 31 13.48 16.08 -13.19
C ILE A 31 14.31 16.90 -12.21
N ASP A 32 13.90 18.14 -11.96
CA ASP A 32 14.63 19.07 -11.09
C ASP A 32 14.17 18.98 -9.64
N SER A 33 15.07 19.33 -8.71
CA SER A 33 14.84 19.23 -7.26
C SER A 33 13.63 20.02 -6.80
N SER A 34 13.33 21.15 -7.45
CA SER A 34 12.18 22.00 -7.15
C SER A 34 10.83 21.28 -7.32
N VAL A 35 10.74 20.28 -8.21
CA VAL A 35 9.54 19.46 -8.38
C VAL A 35 9.33 18.60 -7.15
N ILE A 36 10.40 17.95 -6.67
CA ILE A 36 10.34 17.09 -5.49
C ILE A 36 10.14 17.92 -4.22
N ASP A 37 10.76 19.09 -4.12
CA ASP A 37 10.55 20.02 -3.01
C ASP A 37 9.06 20.44 -2.89
N ALA A 38 8.42 20.75 -4.02
CA ALA A 38 7.00 21.08 -4.04
C ALA A 38 6.11 19.89 -3.62
N GLN A 39 6.45 18.67 -4.05
CA GLN A 39 5.72 17.46 -3.68
C GLN A 39 5.88 17.12 -2.20
N VAL A 40 7.08 17.27 -1.63
CA VAL A 40 7.31 17.11 -0.18
C VAL A 40 6.47 18.12 0.60
N ALA A 41 6.47 19.39 0.17
CA ALA A 41 5.66 20.43 0.82
C ALA A 41 4.16 20.10 0.80
N ALA A 42 3.64 19.64 -0.34
CA ALA A 42 2.25 19.22 -0.47
C ALA A 42 1.92 18.02 0.43
N PHE A 43 2.77 16.98 0.40
CA PHE A 43 2.60 15.78 1.23
C PHE A 43 2.56 16.10 2.73
N ARG A 44 3.46 16.99 3.20
CA ARG A 44 3.51 17.42 4.60
C ARG A 44 2.37 18.33 5.02
N ALA A 45 1.79 19.09 4.08
CA ALA A 45 0.61 19.90 4.35
C ALA A 45 -0.62 19.02 4.68
N GLU A 46 -0.71 17.84 4.05
CA GLU A 46 -1.76 16.85 4.30
C GLU A 46 -1.39 15.89 5.45
N ASN A 47 -0.10 15.69 5.71
CA ASN A 47 0.45 14.78 6.71
C ASN A 47 1.38 15.54 7.66
N SER A 48 0.83 16.26 8.63
CA SER A 48 1.59 17.19 9.48
C SER A 48 2.71 16.55 10.32
N SER A 49 2.61 15.25 10.59
CA SER A 49 3.64 14.46 11.28
C SER A 49 4.73 13.89 10.35
N ALA A 50 4.59 14.04 9.03
CA ALA A 50 5.56 13.54 8.07
C ALA A 50 6.84 14.40 8.08
N GLU A 51 7.97 13.72 8.24
CA GLU A 51 9.29 14.32 8.13
C GLU A 51 9.74 14.39 6.65
N ASP A 52 10.46 15.46 6.33
CA ASP A 52 11.21 15.54 5.09
C ASP A 52 12.45 14.64 5.19
N SER A 53 12.27 13.37 4.83
CA SER A 53 13.31 12.34 4.91
C SER A 53 13.87 12.00 3.52
N PRO A 54 15.12 11.52 3.43
CA PRO A 54 15.67 10.98 2.18
C PRO A 54 14.79 9.88 1.56
N GLN A 55 14.14 9.07 2.40
CA GLN A 55 13.23 8.01 1.97
C GLN A 55 11.98 8.59 1.30
N LEU A 56 11.35 9.61 1.88
CA LEU A 56 10.21 10.31 1.28
C LEU A 56 10.59 10.95 -0.06
N ARG A 57 11.72 11.68 -0.10
CA ARG A 57 12.22 12.30 -1.33
C ARG A 57 12.49 11.28 -2.44
N ARG A 58 13.07 10.13 -2.10
CA ARG A 58 13.29 9.04 -3.07
C ARG A 58 11.98 8.43 -3.57
N ALA A 59 11.00 8.24 -2.70
CA ALA A 59 9.68 7.74 -3.10
C ALA A 59 8.99 8.70 -4.06
N LEU A 60 8.99 10.01 -3.76
CA LEU A 60 8.43 11.05 -4.62
C LEU A 60 9.19 11.18 -5.94
N LEU A 61 10.52 11.06 -5.94
CA LEU A 61 11.31 11.02 -7.17
C LEU A 61 10.94 9.82 -8.05
N ASN A 62 10.81 8.63 -7.46
CA ASN A 62 10.38 7.44 -8.20
C ASN A 62 8.97 7.61 -8.77
N GLN A 63 8.06 8.19 -7.99
CA GLN A 63 6.70 8.49 -8.45
C GLN A 63 6.71 9.50 -9.62
N GLU A 64 7.53 10.54 -9.54
CA GLU A 64 7.70 11.54 -10.59
C GLU A 64 8.28 10.94 -11.88
N ILE A 65 9.23 10.01 -11.76
CA ILE A 65 9.75 9.22 -12.88
C ILE A 65 8.62 8.42 -13.53
N THR A 66 7.79 7.72 -12.74
CA THR A 66 6.63 6.98 -13.22
C THR A 66 5.63 7.87 -13.96
N HIS A 67 5.27 9.02 -13.38
CA HIS A 67 4.40 9.99 -14.06
C HIS A 67 5.00 10.48 -15.37
N THR A 68 6.31 10.71 -15.41
CA THR A 68 7.02 11.17 -16.59
C THR A 68 6.96 10.14 -17.72
N VAL A 69 7.27 8.86 -17.44
CA VAL A 69 7.21 7.82 -18.48
C VAL A 69 5.78 7.59 -18.99
N VAL A 70 4.78 7.62 -18.10
CA VAL A 70 3.37 7.48 -18.49
C VAL A 70 2.94 8.67 -19.35
N ALA A 71 3.30 9.90 -18.99
CA ALA A 71 2.98 11.09 -19.77
C ALA A 71 3.64 11.07 -21.17
N GLN A 72 4.89 10.61 -21.25
CA GLN A 72 5.59 10.42 -22.52
C GLN A 72 4.89 9.37 -23.39
N GLU A 73 4.46 8.26 -22.80
CA GLU A 73 3.75 7.21 -23.52
C GLU A 73 2.36 7.65 -23.99
N VAL A 74 1.61 8.37 -23.15
CA VAL A 74 0.32 9.01 -23.51
C VAL A 74 0.47 9.89 -24.75
N LYS A 75 1.52 10.73 -24.79
CA LYS A 75 1.83 11.58 -25.95
C LYS A 75 2.23 10.75 -27.17
N ARG A 76 3.08 9.73 -27.00
CA ARG A 76 3.54 8.85 -28.08
C ARG A 76 2.37 8.13 -28.75
N LEU A 77 1.44 7.63 -27.95
CA LEU A 77 0.21 6.97 -28.38
C LEU A 77 -0.89 7.95 -28.82
N LYS A 78 -0.66 9.26 -28.67
CA LYS A 78 -1.61 10.34 -28.97
C LYS A 78 -2.93 10.24 -28.17
N LEU A 79 -2.88 9.64 -26.98
CA LEU A 79 -4.05 9.50 -26.10
C LEU A 79 -4.50 10.86 -25.57
N ASP A 80 -3.56 11.79 -25.38
CA ASP A 80 -3.82 13.20 -25.05
C ASP A 80 -4.65 13.95 -26.11
N ARG A 81 -4.76 13.39 -27.32
CA ARG A 81 -5.53 13.97 -28.42
C ARG A 81 -6.91 13.34 -28.59
N SER A 82 -7.21 12.26 -27.87
CA SER A 82 -8.49 11.56 -27.95
C SER A 82 -9.64 12.46 -27.48
N ALA A 83 -10.85 12.18 -27.96
CA ALA A 83 -12.03 12.90 -27.52
C ALA A 83 -12.24 12.72 -26.01
N GLU A 84 -12.09 11.49 -25.52
CA GLU A 84 -12.27 11.16 -24.11
C GLU A 84 -11.29 11.90 -23.19
N PHE A 85 -10.03 12.04 -23.61
CA PHE A 85 -9.02 12.80 -22.86
C PHE A 85 -9.39 14.29 -22.80
N LYS A 86 -9.71 14.88 -23.96
CA LYS A 86 -10.07 16.30 -24.07
C LYS A 86 -11.34 16.63 -23.28
N ASP A 87 -12.34 15.76 -23.35
CA ASP A 87 -13.60 15.91 -22.63
C ASP A 87 -13.38 15.85 -21.12
N MET A 88 -12.56 14.91 -20.64
CA MET A 88 -12.23 14.81 -19.22
C MET A 88 -11.42 16.02 -18.75
N LEU A 89 -10.43 16.45 -19.53
CA LEU A 89 -9.63 17.64 -19.23
C LEU A 89 -10.52 18.90 -19.14
N ALA A 90 -11.46 19.06 -20.08
CA ALA A 90 -12.40 20.18 -20.08
C ALA A 90 -13.31 20.15 -18.83
N LYS A 91 -13.82 18.97 -18.45
CA LYS A 91 -14.62 18.80 -17.22
C LYS A 91 -13.82 19.16 -15.96
N LEU A 92 -12.58 18.70 -15.85
CA LEU A 92 -11.71 19.00 -14.72
C LEU A 92 -11.40 20.50 -14.63
N ARG A 93 -11.19 21.19 -15.77
CA ARG A 93 -10.99 22.65 -15.80
C ARG A 93 -12.24 23.40 -15.38
N ALA A 94 -13.40 23.03 -15.93
CA ALA A 94 -14.67 23.67 -15.59
C ALA A 94 -14.99 23.52 -14.09
N GLU A 95 -14.68 22.37 -13.49
CA GLU A 95 -14.85 22.17 -12.05
C GLU A 95 -13.90 23.07 -11.24
N ALA A 96 -12.62 23.16 -11.62
CA ALA A 96 -11.65 24.03 -10.95
C ALA A 96 -12.01 25.52 -11.06
N GLU A 97 -12.56 25.96 -12.20
CA GLU A 97 -13.07 27.32 -12.39
C GLU A 97 -14.28 27.59 -11.48
N LYS A 98 -15.20 26.62 -11.42
CA LYS A 98 -16.42 26.71 -10.62
C LYS A 98 -16.13 26.73 -9.11
N SER A 99 -15.15 25.95 -8.65
CA SER A 99 -14.72 25.94 -7.25
C SER A 99 -13.83 27.15 -6.90
N GLY A 100 -13.35 27.89 -7.90
CA GLY A 100 -12.37 28.98 -7.73
C GLY A 100 -10.96 28.49 -7.39
N ASP A 101 -10.69 27.19 -7.52
CA ASP A 101 -9.37 26.61 -7.30
C ASP A 101 -8.36 27.09 -8.34
N ASP A 102 -8.83 27.40 -9.55
CA ASP A 102 -8.04 27.96 -10.67
C ASP A 102 -7.31 29.26 -10.32
N LYS A 103 -7.82 30.03 -9.35
CA LYS A 103 -7.27 31.32 -8.90
C LYS A 103 -6.34 31.20 -7.70
N LYS A 104 -6.23 30.03 -7.08
CA LYS A 104 -5.39 29.85 -5.89
C LYS A 104 -3.91 29.83 -6.28
N PRO A 105 -3.01 30.39 -5.44
CA PRO A 105 -1.56 30.31 -5.69
C PRO A 105 -1.02 28.87 -5.83
N SER A 106 -1.68 27.91 -5.19
CA SER A 106 -1.37 26.48 -5.27
C SER A 106 -1.86 25.79 -6.54
N PHE A 107 -2.64 26.48 -7.39
CA PHE A 107 -3.31 25.87 -8.53
C PHE A 107 -2.35 25.12 -9.45
N LYS A 108 -1.18 25.70 -9.76
CA LYS A 108 -0.19 25.03 -10.63
C LYS A 108 0.23 23.65 -10.08
N THR A 109 0.51 23.57 -8.79
CA THR A 109 0.95 22.32 -8.14
C THR A 109 -0.20 21.30 -8.08
N VAL A 110 -1.40 21.74 -7.74
CA VAL A 110 -2.60 20.88 -7.72
C VAL A 110 -2.93 20.39 -9.13
N TRP A 111 -2.86 21.28 -10.12
CA TRP A 111 -3.17 20.96 -11.51
C TRP A 111 -2.18 19.97 -12.11
N GLN A 112 -0.91 20.03 -11.72
CA GLN A 112 0.09 19.02 -12.10
C GLN A 112 -0.31 17.62 -11.62
N ALA A 113 -0.79 17.48 -10.38
CA ALA A 113 -1.30 16.20 -9.87
C ALA A 113 -2.57 15.73 -10.62
N VAL A 114 -3.44 16.67 -11.01
CA VAL A 114 -4.60 16.38 -11.86
C VAL A 114 -4.17 15.85 -13.23
N GLU A 115 -3.15 16.46 -13.85
CA GLU A 115 -2.59 15.99 -15.12
C GLU A 115 -1.97 14.60 -15.01
N TYR A 116 -1.29 14.29 -13.89
CA TYR A 116 -0.79 12.94 -13.61
C TYR A 116 -1.92 11.91 -13.53
N GLY A 117 -2.97 12.20 -12.76
CA GLY A 117 -4.14 11.31 -12.66
C GLY A 117 -4.83 11.12 -14.02
N LEU A 118 -4.95 12.18 -14.81
CA LEU A 118 -5.54 12.12 -16.14
C LEU A 118 -4.71 11.26 -17.11
N ASN A 119 -3.39 11.42 -17.12
CA ASN A 119 -2.49 10.61 -17.93
C ASN A 119 -2.55 9.12 -17.52
N GLY A 120 -2.52 8.85 -16.21
CA GLY A 120 -2.67 7.50 -15.68
C GLY A 120 -3.98 6.85 -16.11
N ARG A 121 -5.10 7.56 -15.98
CA ARG A 121 -6.42 7.09 -16.43
C ARG A 121 -6.47 6.85 -17.94
N ALA A 122 -5.90 7.75 -18.74
CA ALA A 122 -5.88 7.61 -20.19
C ALA A 122 -5.09 6.36 -20.62
N TYR A 123 -3.93 6.13 -19.99
CA TYR A 123 -3.13 4.94 -20.24
C TYR A 123 -3.83 3.67 -19.76
N ALA A 124 -4.42 3.68 -18.56
CA ALA A 124 -5.20 2.56 -18.04
C ALA A 124 -6.36 2.17 -18.97
N LEU A 125 -7.10 3.15 -19.50
CA LEU A 125 -8.16 2.92 -20.47
C LEU A 125 -7.62 2.34 -21.79
N HIS A 126 -6.46 2.81 -22.25
CA HIS A 126 -5.80 2.26 -23.43
C HIS A 126 -5.44 0.78 -23.23
N ILE A 127 -4.87 0.43 -22.07
CA ILE A 127 -4.55 -0.96 -21.73
C ILE A 127 -5.81 -1.81 -21.64
N ALA A 128 -6.88 -1.32 -20.98
CA ALA A 128 -8.15 -2.05 -20.93
C ALA A 128 -8.75 -2.29 -22.33
N LYS A 129 -8.63 -1.32 -23.25
CA LYS A 129 -9.13 -1.46 -24.64
C LYS A 129 -8.27 -2.40 -25.49
N THR A 130 -6.95 -2.39 -25.31
CA THR A 130 -6.00 -3.14 -26.17
C THR A 130 -5.60 -4.49 -25.61
N GLN A 131 -5.75 -4.69 -24.31
CA GLN A 131 -5.41 -5.90 -23.57
C GLN A 131 -6.55 -6.27 -22.60
N PRO A 132 -7.79 -6.44 -23.08
CA PRO A 132 -8.93 -6.75 -22.22
C PRO A 132 -8.78 -8.11 -21.55
N VAL A 133 -9.12 -8.19 -20.26
CA VAL A 133 -9.17 -9.47 -19.55
C VAL A 133 -10.28 -10.33 -20.18
N SER A 134 -9.90 -11.51 -20.67
CA SER A 134 -10.84 -12.47 -21.23
C SER A 134 -11.47 -13.30 -20.13
N GLU A 135 -12.62 -13.92 -20.41
CA GLU A 135 -13.21 -14.88 -19.49
C GLU A 135 -12.30 -16.08 -19.24
N GLN A 136 -11.47 -16.46 -20.21
CA GLN A 136 -10.48 -17.53 -20.05
C GLN A 136 -9.40 -17.15 -19.02
N ASP A 137 -8.94 -15.89 -19.03
CA ASP A 137 -7.99 -15.38 -18.04
C ASP A 137 -8.59 -15.44 -16.63
N ALA A 138 -9.85 -14.99 -16.48
CA ALA A 138 -10.56 -15.05 -15.21
C ALA A 138 -10.75 -16.50 -14.73
N LYS A 139 -11.09 -17.43 -15.64
CA LYS A 139 -11.17 -18.87 -15.30
C LYS A 139 -9.82 -19.44 -14.87
N ALA A 140 -8.73 -19.09 -15.56
CA ALA A 140 -7.39 -19.54 -15.18
C ALA A 140 -6.99 -19.05 -13.79
N ALA A 141 -7.27 -17.77 -13.47
CA ALA A 141 -7.05 -17.23 -12.12
C ALA A 141 -7.91 -17.96 -11.07
N TYR A 142 -9.19 -18.20 -11.37
CA TYR A 142 -10.08 -18.97 -10.51
C TYR A 142 -9.60 -20.40 -10.28
N ASP A 143 -9.16 -21.09 -11.32
CA ASP A 143 -8.63 -22.46 -11.24
C ASP A 143 -7.35 -22.52 -10.41
N ASN A 144 -6.49 -21.49 -10.49
CA ASN A 144 -5.32 -21.36 -9.62
C ASN A 144 -5.73 -21.22 -8.15
N ILE A 145 -6.71 -20.38 -7.83
CA ILE A 145 -7.23 -20.21 -6.46
C ILE A 145 -7.83 -21.54 -5.96
N ARG A 146 -8.65 -22.20 -6.78
CA ARG A 146 -9.20 -23.51 -6.45
C ARG A 146 -8.13 -24.55 -6.22
N GLY A 147 -7.13 -24.61 -7.10
CA GLY A 147 -6.00 -25.53 -6.99
C GLY A 147 -5.20 -25.27 -5.72
N PHE A 148 -5.00 -24.00 -5.37
CA PHE A 148 -4.31 -23.59 -4.16
C PHE A 148 -5.04 -24.09 -2.90
N TYR A 149 -6.36 -23.90 -2.80
CA TYR A 149 -7.14 -24.29 -1.62
C TYR A 149 -7.68 -25.73 -1.64
N LYS A 150 -7.50 -26.49 -2.73
CA LYS A 150 -8.07 -27.83 -2.88
C LYS A 150 -7.63 -28.77 -1.74
N GLY A 151 -8.60 -29.31 -1.02
CA GLY A 151 -8.37 -30.26 0.09
C GLY A 151 -7.75 -29.62 1.34
N THR A 152 -7.69 -28.29 1.40
CA THR A 152 -7.15 -27.55 2.55
C THR A 152 -8.26 -27.22 3.55
N GLN A 153 -7.86 -26.87 4.77
CA GLN A 153 -8.76 -26.49 5.84
C GLN A 153 -8.57 -25.03 6.23
N GLU A 154 -9.62 -24.43 6.75
CA GLU A 154 -9.63 -23.12 7.41
C GLU A 154 -10.09 -23.27 8.85
N VAL A 155 -9.61 -22.34 9.69
CA VAL A 155 -9.91 -22.29 11.11
C VAL A 155 -10.50 -20.95 11.49
N GLN A 156 -11.49 -20.95 12.36
CA GLN A 156 -11.90 -19.74 13.06
C GLN A 156 -11.01 -19.60 14.30
N LEU A 157 -10.00 -18.75 14.19
CA LEU A 157 -8.90 -18.67 15.14
C LEU A 157 -9.12 -17.55 16.16
N GLY A 158 -9.37 -17.92 17.41
CA GLY A 158 -9.36 -17.00 18.54
C GLY A 158 -7.95 -16.63 18.95
N GLU A 159 -7.71 -15.35 19.19
CA GLU A 159 -6.44 -14.82 19.67
C GLU A 159 -6.63 -14.10 21.00
N ILE A 160 -5.87 -14.53 22.02
CA ILE A 160 -5.72 -13.82 23.29
C ILE A 160 -4.34 -13.18 23.28
N LEU A 161 -4.29 -11.88 23.01
CA LEU A 161 -3.06 -11.11 22.95
C LEU A 161 -2.79 -10.46 24.31
N THR A 162 -1.62 -10.69 24.90
CA THR A 162 -1.24 -10.14 26.21
C THR A 162 0.03 -9.31 26.15
N ASP A 163 0.19 -8.38 27.09
CA ASP A 163 1.37 -7.52 27.25
C ASP A 163 2.58 -8.27 27.82
N LYS A 164 2.33 -9.37 28.54
CA LYS A 164 3.35 -10.15 29.26
C LYS A 164 3.14 -11.65 29.10
N GLU A 165 4.25 -12.39 29.05
CA GLU A 165 4.23 -13.85 28.96
C GLU A 165 3.46 -14.48 30.13
N ASP A 166 3.59 -13.93 31.34
CA ASP A 166 2.88 -14.42 32.53
C ASP A 166 1.36 -14.32 32.40
N ASN A 167 0.86 -13.27 31.74
CA ASN A 167 -0.58 -13.13 31.49
C ASN A 167 -1.04 -14.15 30.45
N ALA A 168 -0.25 -14.41 29.41
CA ALA A 168 -0.54 -15.48 28.46
C ALA A 168 -0.52 -16.87 29.12
N LYS A 169 0.45 -17.15 30.01
CA LYS A 169 0.49 -18.39 30.80
C LYS A 169 -0.74 -18.56 31.67
N LYS A 170 -1.23 -17.49 32.30
CA LYS A 170 -2.50 -17.49 33.06
C LYS A 170 -3.70 -17.74 32.16
N ALA A 171 -3.72 -17.19 30.95
CA ALA A 171 -4.77 -17.47 29.96
C ALA A 171 -4.78 -18.96 29.58
N VAL A 172 -3.62 -19.54 29.26
CA VAL A 172 -3.47 -20.99 29.01
C VAL A 172 -3.96 -21.80 30.20
N ALA A 173 -3.59 -21.43 31.43
CA ALA A 173 -4.05 -22.12 32.63
C ALA A 173 -5.58 -22.04 32.79
N GLY A 174 -6.19 -20.89 32.47
CA GLY A 174 -7.64 -20.72 32.43
C GLY A 174 -8.33 -21.66 31.44
N LEU A 175 -7.81 -21.76 30.22
CA LEU A 175 -8.33 -22.67 29.19
C LEU A 175 -8.14 -24.14 29.59
N LYS A 176 -6.99 -24.52 30.16
CA LYS A 176 -6.76 -25.87 30.70
C LYS A 176 -7.73 -26.23 31.82
N ALA A 177 -8.13 -25.25 32.63
CA ALA A 177 -9.16 -25.39 33.66
C ALA A 177 -10.60 -25.37 33.09
N LYS A 178 -10.76 -25.50 31.77
CA LYS A 178 -12.05 -25.50 31.05
C LYS A 178 -12.87 -24.22 31.25
N LYS A 179 -12.24 -23.08 31.58
CA LYS A 179 -12.93 -21.78 31.50
C LYS A 179 -13.26 -21.51 30.04
N GLY A 180 -14.44 -20.95 29.78
CA GLY A 180 -14.85 -20.59 28.42
C GLY A 180 -13.89 -19.59 27.78
N PHE A 181 -13.61 -19.75 26.48
CA PHE A 181 -12.70 -18.89 25.74
C PHE A 181 -13.04 -17.40 25.90
N ASP A 182 -14.31 -17.01 25.74
CA ASP A 182 -14.79 -15.63 25.93
C ASP A 182 -14.40 -15.03 27.28
N ALA A 183 -14.53 -15.80 28.37
CA ALA A 183 -14.19 -15.33 29.70
C ALA A 183 -12.67 -15.11 29.85
N VAL A 184 -11.86 -16.01 29.30
CA VAL A 184 -10.40 -15.87 29.30
C VAL A 184 -9.96 -14.70 28.42
N LEU A 185 -10.56 -14.56 27.24
CA LEU A 185 -10.33 -13.46 26.30
C LEU A 185 -10.63 -12.11 26.96
N LYS A 186 -11.80 -11.94 27.57
CA LYS A 186 -12.19 -10.72 28.30
C LYS A 186 -11.25 -10.37 29.44
N GLN A 187 -10.72 -11.38 30.11
CA GLN A 187 -9.83 -11.18 31.25
C GLN A 187 -8.41 -10.77 30.85
N TYR A 188 -7.85 -11.34 29.79
CA TYR A 188 -6.42 -11.22 29.49
C TYR A 188 -6.10 -10.50 28.18
N SER A 189 -7.01 -10.44 27.22
CA SER A 189 -6.72 -9.88 25.91
C SER A 189 -6.60 -8.36 25.92
N LEU A 190 -5.61 -7.84 25.21
CA LEU A 190 -5.46 -6.41 24.94
C LEU A 190 -6.38 -5.94 23.80
N ASN A 191 -6.91 -6.85 22.99
CA ASN A 191 -7.74 -6.48 21.83
C ASN A 191 -9.19 -6.19 22.25
N ASP A 192 -9.51 -4.90 22.41
CA ASP A 192 -10.83 -4.43 22.83
C ASP A 192 -11.97 -4.86 21.91
N HIS A 193 -11.75 -4.92 20.59
CA HIS A 193 -12.76 -5.37 19.64
C HIS A 193 -13.18 -6.82 19.92
N THR A 194 -12.21 -7.73 20.00
CA THR A 194 -12.48 -9.15 20.27
C THR A 194 -13.07 -9.39 21.65
N LYS A 195 -12.70 -8.59 22.66
CA LYS A 195 -13.31 -8.66 24.00
C LYS A 195 -14.79 -8.30 24.00
N GLN A 196 -15.20 -7.35 23.15
CA GLN A 196 -16.61 -6.94 23.02
C GLN A 196 -17.43 -8.00 22.28
N THR A 197 -16.89 -8.56 21.19
CA THR A 197 -17.60 -9.58 20.40
C THR A 197 -17.63 -10.95 21.09
N GLY A 198 -16.60 -11.25 21.89
CA GLY A 198 -16.47 -12.50 22.64
C GLY A 198 -16.21 -13.75 21.78
N LYS A 199 -15.95 -13.55 20.49
CA LYS A 199 -15.73 -14.62 19.51
C LYS A 199 -14.72 -14.17 18.45
N PRO A 200 -14.02 -15.12 17.81
CA PRO A 200 -13.11 -14.78 16.73
C PRO A 200 -13.88 -14.42 15.45
N ASP A 201 -13.29 -13.54 14.65
CA ASP A 201 -13.86 -13.11 13.38
C ASP A 201 -13.42 -14.01 12.22
N GLY A 202 -14.36 -14.29 11.32
CA GLY A 202 -14.09 -14.99 10.06
C GLY A 202 -13.49 -16.39 10.19
N TYR A 203 -13.10 -16.94 9.05
CA TYR A 203 -12.27 -18.13 8.97
C TYR A 203 -10.98 -17.74 8.24
N VAL A 204 -9.87 -18.36 8.65
CA VAL A 204 -8.56 -18.16 8.06
C VAL A 204 -8.09 -19.49 7.48
N PRO A 205 -7.83 -19.56 6.17
CA PRO A 205 -7.23 -20.74 5.55
C PRO A 205 -5.86 -21.05 6.15
N LEU A 206 -5.64 -22.32 6.52
CA LEU A 206 -4.35 -22.75 7.08
C LEU A 206 -3.20 -22.59 6.08
N LYS A 207 -3.50 -22.66 4.78
CA LYS A 207 -2.50 -22.48 3.72
C LYS A 207 -1.98 -21.03 3.64
N ASP A 208 -2.83 -20.05 3.95
CA ASP A 208 -2.42 -18.65 4.01
C ASP A 208 -1.49 -18.44 5.21
N LEU A 209 -1.79 -19.07 6.35
CA LEU A 209 -0.92 -19.05 7.52
C LEU A 209 0.41 -19.78 7.26
N GLU A 210 0.40 -20.87 6.51
CA GLU A 210 1.61 -21.60 6.12
C GLU A 210 2.57 -20.72 5.32
N GLN A 211 2.05 -19.90 4.40
CA GLN A 211 2.86 -19.01 3.57
C GLN A 211 3.24 -17.69 4.26
N GLY A 212 2.29 -17.08 4.96
CA GLY A 212 2.44 -15.73 5.51
C GLY A 212 2.95 -15.69 6.95
N VAL A 213 2.59 -16.68 7.76
CA VAL A 213 2.93 -16.72 9.20
C VAL A 213 3.37 -18.12 9.65
N PRO A 214 4.48 -18.66 9.10
CA PRO A 214 4.89 -20.04 9.37
C PRO A 214 4.96 -20.43 10.86
N PRO A 215 5.45 -19.58 11.78
CA PRO A 215 5.48 -19.92 13.21
C PRO A 215 4.08 -20.17 13.80
N LEU A 216 3.10 -19.36 13.41
CA LEU A 216 1.72 -19.54 13.86
C LEU A 216 1.12 -20.80 13.26
N TYR A 217 1.30 -21.03 11.96
CA TYR A 217 0.85 -22.25 11.30
C TYR A 217 1.38 -23.51 12.01
N GLN A 218 2.68 -23.57 12.32
CA GLN A 218 3.26 -24.73 13.01
C GLN A 218 2.63 -24.97 14.38
N ALA A 219 2.25 -23.92 15.09
CA ALA A 219 1.63 -24.04 16.42
C ALA A 219 0.17 -24.51 16.37
N ILE A 220 -0.55 -24.27 15.27
CA ILE A 220 -2.00 -24.52 15.20
C ILE A 220 -2.43 -25.59 14.19
N LYS A 221 -1.57 -25.98 13.24
CA LYS A 221 -1.94 -26.85 12.11
C LYS A 221 -2.61 -28.14 12.53
N ASP A 222 -2.20 -28.70 13.67
CA ASP A 222 -2.70 -29.96 14.22
C ASP A 222 -3.82 -29.76 15.27
N LEU A 223 -4.10 -28.51 15.68
CA LEU A 223 -5.12 -28.21 16.67
C LEU A 223 -6.53 -28.42 16.11
N LYS A 224 -7.32 -29.18 16.85
CA LYS A 224 -8.73 -29.45 16.58
C LYS A 224 -9.63 -28.38 17.19
N LYS A 225 -10.91 -28.40 16.82
CA LYS A 225 -11.94 -27.57 17.44
C LYS A 225 -11.92 -27.71 18.97
N GLY A 226 -11.84 -26.58 19.65
CA GLY A 226 -11.76 -26.49 21.11
C GLY A 226 -10.34 -26.58 21.69
N GLU A 227 -9.33 -26.82 20.86
CA GLU A 227 -7.95 -26.88 21.30
C GLU A 227 -7.26 -25.52 21.16
N PHE A 228 -6.16 -25.35 21.89
CA PHE A 228 -5.39 -24.11 21.96
C PHE A 228 -3.89 -24.39 22.07
N THR A 229 -3.09 -23.38 21.74
CA THR A 229 -1.64 -23.43 21.88
C THR A 229 -1.26 -23.55 23.36
N ALA A 230 -0.57 -24.64 23.72
CA ALA A 230 -0.15 -24.88 25.11
C ALA A 230 0.97 -23.94 25.57
N THR A 231 1.73 -23.39 24.63
CA THR A 231 2.82 -22.43 24.86
C THR A 231 2.44 -21.11 24.22
N PRO A 232 2.53 -19.97 24.92
CA PRO A 232 2.34 -18.65 24.31
C PRO A 232 3.35 -18.40 23.18
N LEU A 233 2.90 -17.80 22.08
CA LEU A 233 3.77 -17.39 20.98
C LEU A 233 4.14 -15.92 21.17
N LYS A 234 5.44 -15.60 21.15
CA LYS A 234 5.91 -14.22 21.19
C LYS A 234 5.76 -13.58 19.81
N ASN A 235 5.16 -12.40 19.75
CA ASN A 235 5.03 -11.59 18.54
C ASN A 235 5.40 -10.12 18.85
N GLY A 236 6.63 -9.73 18.52
CA GLY A 236 7.18 -8.44 18.94
C GLY A 236 7.20 -8.31 20.47
N ASP A 237 6.51 -7.29 20.97
CA ASP A 237 6.38 -7.00 22.40
C ASP A 237 5.19 -7.72 23.07
N PHE A 238 4.40 -8.48 22.30
CA PHE A 238 3.20 -9.15 22.78
C PHE A 238 3.36 -10.68 22.82
N TYR A 239 2.44 -11.32 23.54
CA TYR A 239 2.34 -12.78 23.62
C TYR A 239 0.93 -13.22 23.25
N GLY A 240 0.82 -14.11 22.25
CA GLY A 240 -0.44 -14.66 21.77
C GLY A 240 -0.71 -16.06 22.30
N VAL A 241 -1.95 -16.31 22.72
CA VAL A 241 -2.50 -17.67 22.91
C VAL A 241 -3.61 -17.86 21.90
N TYR A 242 -3.49 -18.90 21.07
CA TYR A 242 -4.40 -19.14 19.97
C TYR A 242 -5.33 -20.32 20.27
N TYR A 243 -6.60 -20.18 19.94
CA TYR A 243 -7.66 -21.15 20.21
C TYR A 243 -8.45 -21.43 18.92
N VAL A 244 -8.62 -22.70 18.55
CA VAL A 244 -9.39 -23.08 17.36
C VAL A 244 -10.86 -23.19 17.74
N ASN A 245 -11.65 -22.15 17.46
CA ASN A 245 -13.08 -22.14 17.75
C ASN A 245 -13.87 -23.07 16.81
N ASP A 246 -13.45 -23.11 15.55
CA ASP A 246 -14.00 -24.01 14.55
C ASP A 246 -12.94 -24.36 13.51
N ARG A 247 -13.15 -25.48 12.81
CA ARG A 247 -12.28 -25.96 11.74
C ARG A 247 -13.14 -26.64 10.69
N ARG A 248 -12.93 -26.29 9.42
CA ARG A 248 -13.67 -26.85 8.29
C ARG A 248 -12.83 -26.88 7.03
N GLU A 249 -13.33 -27.55 6.00
CA GLU A 249 -12.75 -27.46 4.66
C GLU A 249 -12.93 -26.06 4.08
N VAL A 250 -11.93 -25.56 3.36
CA VAL A 250 -12.02 -24.27 2.67
C VAL A 250 -13.10 -24.34 1.61
N LYS A 251 -14.02 -23.37 1.65
CA LYS A 251 -15.04 -23.19 0.61
C LYS A 251 -14.65 -22.00 -0.26
N VAL A 252 -14.08 -22.30 -1.42
CA VAL A 252 -13.86 -21.29 -2.45
C VAL A 252 -15.22 -20.92 -3.05
N PRO A 253 -15.58 -19.62 -3.14
CA PRO A 253 -16.80 -19.20 -3.82
C PRO A 253 -16.85 -19.69 -5.28
N SER A 254 -18.04 -19.66 -5.89
CA SER A 254 -18.20 -20.05 -7.29
C SER A 254 -17.48 -19.07 -8.23
N PHE A 255 -17.22 -19.53 -9.46
CA PHE A 255 -16.64 -18.65 -10.48
C PHE A 255 -17.49 -17.40 -10.71
N ASP A 256 -18.82 -17.55 -10.76
CA ASP A 256 -19.74 -16.44 -11.02
C ASP A 256 -19.69 -15.39 -9.90
N GLU A 257 -19.56 -15.79 -8.64
CA GLU A 257 -19.40 -14.88 -7.49
C GLU A 257 -18.06 -14.15 -7.51
N MET A 258 -16.99 -14.77 -8.04
CA MET A 258 -15.65 -14.17 -8.08
C MET A 258 -15.35 -13.46 -9.39
N LYS A 259 -16.15 -13.66 -10.45
CA LYS A 259 -15.82 -13.26 -11.83
C LYS A 259 -15.53 -11.78 -11.94
N GLU A 260 -16.36 -10.93 -11.35
CA GLU A 260 -16.20 -9.47 -11.40
C GLU A 260 -14.90 -9.03 -10.71
N GLN A 261 -14.68 -9.51 -9.48
CA GLN A 261 -13.47 -9.23 -8.71
C GLN A 261 -12.21 -9.68 -9.45
N LEU A 262 -12.18 -10.94 -9.91
CA LEU A 262 -11.04 -11.50 -10.64
C LEU A 262 -10.75 -10.72 -11.93
N THR A 263 -11.79 -10.32 -12.65
CA THR A 263 -11.63 -9.52 -13.87
C THR A 263 -11.03 -8.16 -13.55
N GLY A 264 -11.51 -7.51 -12.48
CA GLY A 264 -10.96 -6.24 -11.99
C GLY A 264 -9.50 -6.34 -11.58
N ASP A 265 -9.16 -7.34 -10.78
CA ASP A 265 -7.79 -7.57 -10.28
C ASP A 265 -6.83 -7.85 -11.43
N LEU A 266 -7.19 -8.75 -12.34
CA LEU A 266 -6.39 -9.04 -13.53
C LEU A 266 -6.21 -7.81 -14.43
N GLN A 267 -7.22 -6.94 -14.51
CA GLN A 267 -7.14 -5.71 -15.29
C GLN A 267 -6.19 -4.71 -14.64
N ALA A 268 -6.24 -4.57 -13.31
CA ALA A 268 -5.30 -3.76 -12.54
C ALA A 268 -3.86 -4.27 -12.71
N GLU A 269 -3.63 -5.58 -12.56
CA GLU A 269 -2.31 -6.18 -12.78
C GLU A 269 -1.77 -5.93 -14.19
N ARG A 270 -2.61 -5.96 -15.22
CA ARG A 270 -2.18 -5.65 -16.60
C ARG A 270 -1.74 -4.21 -16.74
N ILE A 271 -2.45 -3.28 -16.10
CA ILE A 271 -2.08 -1.86 -16.09
C ILE A 271 -0.74 -1.68 -15.38
N ASP A 272 -0.57 -2.28 -14.20
CA ASP A 272 0.66 -2.21 -13.42
C ASP A 272 1.85 -2.80 -14.19
N ARG A 273 1.67 -3.98 -14.81
CA ARG A 273 2.69 -4.59 -15.69
C ARG A 273 3.03 -3.69 -16.88
N ALA A 274 2.04 -3.04 -17.48
CA ALA A 274 2.28 -2.14 -18.60
C ALA A 274 3.10 -0.92 -18.17
N VAL A 275 2.79 -0.31 -17.02
CA VAL A 275 3.57 0.79 -16.45
C VAL A 275 4.99 0.33 -16.09
N GLY A 276 5.14 -0.84 -15.46
CA GLY A 276 6.45 -1.44 -15.19
C GLY A 276 7.30 -1.60 -16.45
N ALA A 277 6.70 -2.10 -17.54
CA ALA A 277 7.39 -2.24 -18.82
C ALA A 277 7.80 -0.88 -19.43
N LEU A 278 7.06 0.21 -19.17
CA LEU A 278 7.50 1.56 -19.57
C LEU A 278 8.73 2.00 -18.78
N LEU A 279 8.76 1.75 -17.48
CA LEU A 279 9.90 2.07 -16.61
C LEU A 279 11.14 1.29 -17.04
N ASP A 280 11.02 -0.01 -17.28
CA ASP A 280 12.12 -0.88 -17.72
C ASP A 280 12.72 -0.44 -19.07
N LYS A 281 11.89 0.16 -19.94
CA LYS A 281 12.29 0.62 -21.26
C LYS A 281 12.89 2.04 -21.25
N ALA A 282 12.59 2.85 -20.24
CA ALA A 282 13.00 4.25 -20.21
C ALA A 282 14.51 4.40 -19.93
N ASP A 283 15.15 5.36 -20.60
CA ASP A 283 16.52 5.78 -20.26
C ASP A 283 16.46 6.68 -19.01
N ILE A 284 16.61 6.06 -17.84
CA ILE A 284 16.58 6.73 -16.54
C ILE A 284 18.02 6.86 -16.03
N LYS A 285 18.50 8.10 -15.91
CA LYS A 285 19.83 8.40 -15.38
C LYS A 285 19.72 9.25 -14.12
N PRO A 286 20.38 8.90 -13.00
CA PRO A 286 20.53 9.83 -11.89
C PRO A 286 21.35 11.03 -12.34
N ALA A 287 21.19 12.17 -11.68
CA ALA A 287 22.09 13.29 -11.88
C ALA A 287 23.52 12.95 -11.43
N GLU A 288 24.49 13.36 -12.24
CA GLU A 288 25.93 13.34 -11.90
C GLU A 288 26.30 14.43 -10.90
#